data_AF-A0A5E4N9D3-F1
#
_entry.id   AF-A0A5E4N9D3-F1
#
_cell.length_a   1.000
_cell.length_b   1.000
_cell.length_c   1.000
_cell.angle_alpha   90.00
_cell.angle_beta   90.00
_cell.angle_gamma   90.00
#
_symmetry.space_group_name_H-M   'P 1'
#
loop_
_entity.id
_entity.type
_entity.pdbx_description
1 polymer ?
#
loop_
_entity_poly.entity_id
_entity_poly.type
_entity_poly.pdbx_seq_one_letter_code
_entity_poly.pdbx_strand_id
1 'polypeptide(L)'
;MAINYAKVAKTPYIFRQLTGLKTEEFEKIVEKVRPEWEKMEAKKKCHGRKSHVETLEDKILCVLIYYRTYITHPFLGFLFKLHNSNICRLLKKMEPLLAKKVTIKKDRTLTPERILKILADVTEQPIQRPKDSKKRKKSYSGKKKTTTIKTEIIIEESGQILSVSKSHRGRMHDFRIRKQEKMLPRDSIKHADSGYQGWQKVQSNVVIPYKRYRKKPLTEEQKEHNRKLASFRMRVENKIREIKIFKIISNVYRNFQKKYNMRFNIIAGIVNLRHGF
;
A
#
# COMPACT_ATOMS: atom_id res chain seq x y z
N MET A 1 -19.59 25.13 -7.20
CA MET A 1 -19.41 24.24 -8.37
C MET A 1 -18.87 22.90 -7.87
N ALA A 2 -19.39 21.75 -8.30
CA ALA A 2 -18.89 20.43 -7.85
C ALA A 2 -17.57 20.09 -8.56
N ILE A 3 -16.68 19.35 -7.90
CA ILE A 3 -15.49 18.78 -8.54
C ILE A 3 -15.92 17.64 -9.48
N ASN A 4 -15.36 17.62 -10.69
CA ASN A 4 -15.48 16.52 -11.64
C ASN A 4 -14.16 16.32 -12.41
N TYR A 5 -14.01 15.14 -13.02
CA TYR A 5 -12.83 14.73 -13.77
C TYR A 5 -12.55 15.67 -14.93
N ALA A 6 -13.56 15.96 -15.76
CA ALA A 6 -13.43 16.81 -16.95
C ALA A 6 -12.87 18.20 -16.64
N LYS A 7 -13.12 18.75 -15.44
CA LYS A 7 -12.56 20.03 -14.99
C LYS A 7 -11.14 19.88 -14.46
N VAL A 8 -10.91 18.91 -13.57
CA VAL A 8 -9.60 18.78 -12.88
C VAL A 8 -8.52 18.24 -13.83
N ALA A 9 -8.88 17.38 -14.77
CA ALA A 9 -7.95 16.82 -15.76
C ALA A 9 -7.31 17.89 -16.66
N LYS A 10 -7.99 19.03 -16.88
CA LYS A 10 -7.45 20.19 -17.62
C LYS A 10 -6.27 20.87 -16.93
N THR A 11 -6.02 20.58 -15.65
CA THR A 11 -4.92 21.17 -14.89
C THR A 11 -4.03 20.07 -14.31
N PRO A 12 -3.06 19.55 -15.08
CA PRO A 12 -2.26 18.38 -14.68
C PRO A 12 -1.56 18.51 -13.33
N TYR A 13 -1.07 19.71 -13.00
CA TYR A 13 -0.46 19.98 -11.70
C TYR A 13 -1.45 19.76 -10.54
N ILE A 14 -2.63 20.36 -10.62
CA ILE A 14 -3.68 20.22 -9.60
C ILE A 14 -4.16 18.77 -9.54
N PHE A 15 -4.36 18.13 -10.69
CA PHE A 15 -4.76 16.73 -10.78
C PHE A 15 -3.80 15.82 -10.02
N ARG A 16 -2.48 15.98 -10.24
CA ARG A 16 -1.44 15.22 -9.55
C ARG A 16 -1.40 15.50 -8.05
N GLN A 17 -1.63 16.74 -7.62
CA GLN A 17 -1.68 17.06 -6.19
C GLN A 17 -2.89 16.41 -5.51
N LEU A 18 -4.05 16.42 -6.17
CA LEU A 18 -5.31 15.90 -5.65
C LEU A 18 -5.38 14.37 -5.66
N THR A 19 -4.84 13.69 -6.68
CA THR A 19 -4.97 12.24 -6.84
C THR A 19 -3.68 11.47 -6.53
N GLY A 20 -2.53 12.14 -6.62
CA GLY A 20 -1.21 11.49 -6.59
C GLY A 20 -0.78 10.88 -7.92
N LEU A 21 -1.57 11.05 -8.99
CA LEU A 21 -1.38 10.42 -10.30
C LEU A 21 -1.29 11.45 -11.43
N LYS A 22 -0.66 11.08 -12.53
CA LYS A 22 -0.86 11.78 -13.81
C LYS A 22 -2.20 11.37 -14.44
N THR A 23 -2.67 12.15 -15.40
CA THR A 23 -3.95 11.89 -16.08
C THR A 23 -3.92 10.55 -16.81
N GLU A 24 -2.81 10.22 -17.48
CA GLU A 24 -2.66 8.97 -18.23
C GLU A 24 -2.63 7.74 -17.30
N GLU A 25 -2.00 7.88 -16.12
CA GLU A 25 -1.99 6.85 -15.08
C GLU A 25 -3.40 6.60 -14.53
N PHE A 26 -4.20 7.66 -14.40
CA PHE A 26 -5.59 7.57 -13.97
C PHE A 26 -6.48 6.89 -15.01
N GLU A 27 -6.35 7.25 -16.28
CA GLU A 27 -7.14 6.66 -17.38
C GLU A 27 -6.92 5.15 -17.47
N LYS A 28 -5.66 4.68 -17.34
CA LYS A 28 -5.35 3.24 -17.25
C LYS A 28 -6.10 2.54 -16.12
N ILE A 29 -6.30 3.20 -14.97
CA ILE A 29 -7.09 2.64 -13.86
C ILE A 29 -8.56 2.56 -14.25
N VAL A 30 -9.10 3.61 -14.86
CA VAL A 30 -10.50 3.64 -15.31
C VAL A 30 -10.76 2.52 -16.32
N GLU A 31 -9.91 2.37 -17.33
CA GLU A 31 -9.98 1.31 -18.34
C GLU A 31 -9.98 -0.09 -17.71
N LYS A 32 -9.06 -0.36 -16.77
CA LYS A 32 -9.01 -1.65 -16.07
C LYS A 32 -10.27 -1.96 -15.25
N VAL A 33 -10.93 -0.94 -14.71
CA VAL A 33 -12.12 -1.08 -13.85
C VAL A 33 -13.43 -1.07 -14.64
N ARG A 34 -13.47 -0.40 -15.80
CA ARG A 34 -14.68 -0.19 -16.61
C ARG A 34 -15.48 -1.47 -16.90
N PRO A 35 -14.87 -2.61 -17.33
CA PRO A 35 -15.63 -3.82 -17.62
C PRO A 35 -16.36 -4.41 -16.39
N GLU A 36 -15.78 -4.29 -15.20
CA GLU A 36 -16.45 -4.77 -13.98
C GLU A 36 -17.53 -3.80 -13.49
N TRP A 37 -17.31 -2.50 -13.71
CA TRP A 37 -18.30 -1.48 -13.43
C TRP A 37 -19.55 -1.68 -14.29
N GLU A 38 -19.39 -1.85 -15.60
CA GLU A 38 -20.49 -2.09 -16.54
C GLU A 38 -21.25 -3.37 -16.21
N LYS A 39 -20.54 -4.48 -15.94
CA LYS A 39 -21.17 -5.74 -15.49
C LYS A 39 -21.98 -5.58 -14.21
N MET A 40 -21.53 -4.73 -13.29
CA MET A 40 -22.25 -4.47 -12.05
C MET A 40 -23.46 -3.55 -12.27
N GLU A 41 -23.36 -2.54 -13.15
CA GLU A 41 -24.47 -1.66 -13.49
C GLU A 41 -25.58 -2.41 -14.24
N ALA A 42 -25.22 -3.29 -15.18
CA ALA A 42 -26.17 -4.12 -15.94
C ALA A 42 -26.98 -5.08 -15.06
N LYS A 43 -26.44 -5.50 -13.90
CA LYS A 43 -27.13 -6.38 -12.95
C LYS A 43 -28.17 -5.68 -12.08
N LYS A 44 -28.34 -4.36 -12.21
CA LYS A 44 -29.34 -3.63 -11.41
C LYS A 44 -30.75 -3.96 -11.89
N LYS A 45 -31.55 -4.54 -10.99
CA LYS A 45 -32.98 -4.81 -11.22
C LYS A 45 -33.80 -3.54 -11.41
N CYS A 46 -33.38 -2.43 -10.82
CA CYS A 46 -34.00 -1.12 -11.03
C CYS A 46 -32.96 0.00 -10.97
N HIS A 47 -33.19 1.03 -11.79
CA HIS A 47 -32.41 2.26 -11.76
C HIS A 47 -32.97 3.17 -10.67
N GLY A 48 -32.44 3.05 -9.45
CA GLY A 48 -32.75 4.00 -8.38
C GLY A 48 -32.31 5.43 -8.74
N ARG A 49 -32.56 6.40 -7.84
CA ARG A 49 -32.19 7.81 -8.05
C ARG A 49 -30.74 7.96 -8.54
N LYS A 50 -30.56 8.68 -9.66
CA LYS A 50 -29.24 8.95 -10.24
C LYS A 50 -28.33 9.61 -9.20
N SER A 51 -27.10 9.13 -9.12
CA SER A 51 -26.06 9.69 -8.26
C SER A 51 -25.64 11.04 -8.82
N HIS A 52 -25.40 12.05 -7.96
CA HIS A 52 -24.81 13.33 -8.41
C HIS A 52 -23.39 13.17 -8.97
N VAL A 53 -22.75 12.03 -8.68
CA VAL A 53 -21.49 11.61 -9.27
C VAL A 53 -21.83 10.50 -10.27
N GLU A 54 -22.01 10.87 -11.53
CA GLU A 54 -22.61 10.03 -12.56
C GLU A 54 -21.59 9.12 -13.25
N THR A 55 -20.43 9.65 -13.61
CA THR A 55 -19.43 8.94 -14.40
C THR A 55 -18.59 7.97 -13.55
N LEU A 56 -17.92 6.99 -14.18
CA LEU A 56 -17.01 6.09 -13.47
C LEU A 56 -15.77 6.86 -13.00
N GLU A 57 -15.30 7.76 -13.86
CA GLU A 57 -14.18 8.65 -13.70
C GLU A 57 -14.36 9.50 -12.44
N ASP A 58 -15.49 10.18 -12.28
CA ASP A 58 -15.74 11.01 -11.09
C ASP A 58 -15.80 10.18 -9.80
N LYS A 59 -16.30 8.93 -9.88
CA LYS A 59 -16.34 8.02 -8.71
C LYS A 59 -14.93 7.57 -8.31
N ILE A 60 -14.08 7.22 -9.28
CA ILE A 60 -12.68 6.85 -9.02
C ILE A 60 -11.90 8.07 -8.53
N LEU A 61 -12.11 9.24 -9.13
CA LEU A 61 -11.54 10.51 -8.69
C LEU A 61 -11.86 10.78 -7.21
N CYS A 62 -13.12 10.60 -6.80
CA CYS A 62 -13.53 10.75 -5.40
C CYS A 62 -12.76 9.82 -4.45
N VAL A 63 -12.57 8.54 -4.83
CA VAL A 63 -11.79 7.58 -4.03
C VAL A 63 -10.32 7.99 -3.93
N LEU A 64 -9.72 8.43 -5.04
CA LEU A 64 -8.31 8.80 -5.07
C LEU A 64 -8.04 10.10 -4.30
N ILE A 65 -8.92 11.10 -4.40
CA ILE A 65 -8.84 12.31 -3.58
C ILE A 65 -8.90 11.95 -2.10
N TYR A 66 -9.81 11.03 -1.73
CA TYR A 66 -9.89 10.53 -0.36
C TYR A 66 -8.60 9.84 0.08
N TYR A 67 -7.99 8.98 -0.75
CA TYR A 67 -6.75 8.28 -0.39
C TYR A 67 -5.55 9.22 -0.31
N ARG A 68 -5.43 10.13 -1.27
CA ARG A 68 -4.32 11.07 -1.42
C ARG A 68 -4.32 12.12 -0.33
N THR A 69 -5.46 12.76 -0.08
CA THR A 69 -5.57 13.89 0.85
C THR A 69 -5.96 13.46 2.26
N TYR A 70 -6.67 12.33 2.38
CA TYR A 70 -7.23 11.81 3.61
C TYR A 70 -8.07 12.84 4.39
N ILE A 71 -8.88 13.61 3.66
CA ILE A 71 -9.89 14.51 4.25
C ILE A 71 -11.06 13.74 4.86
N THR A 72 -11.89 14.42 5.65
CA THR A 72 -13.09 13.82 6.24
C THR A 72 -14.18 13.62 5.19
N HIS A 73 -15.08 12.66 5.41
CA HIS A 73 -16.18 12.43 4.47
C HIS A 73 -17.13 13.64 4.31
N PRO A 74 -17.45 14.44 5.36
CA PRO A 74 -18.22 15.67 5.17
C PRO A 74 -17.53 16.67 4.24
N PHE A 75 -16.21 16.88 4.38
CA PHE A 75 -15.48 17.79 3.51
C PHE A 75 -15.40 17.26 2.07
N LEU A 76 -15.18 15.95 1.90
CA LEU A 76 -15.25 15.32 0.58
C LEU A 76 -16.67 15.43 -0.02
N GLY A 77 -17.69 15.30 0.81
CA GLY A 77 -19.09 15.51 0.43
C GLY A 77 -19.36 16.92 -0.07
N PHE A 78 -18.83 17.94 0.61
CA PHE A 78 -18.90 19.34 0.17
C PHE A 78 -18.31 19.53 -1.25
N LEU A 79 -17.14 18.95 -1.52
CA LEU A 79 -16.48 19.04 -2.82
C LEU A 79 -17.28 18.40 -3.97
N PHE A 80 -17.95 17.27 -3.69
CA PHE A 80 -18.74 16.52 -4.68
C PHE A 80 -20.25 16.79 -4.62
N LYS A 81 -20.70 17.76 -3.79
CA LYS A 81 -22.12 18.02 -3.51
C LYS A 81 -22.90 16.75 -3.10
N LEU A 82 -22.32 15.96 -2.22
CA LEU A 82 -22.90 14.73 -1.68
C LEU A 82 -22.99 14.77 -0.15
N HIS A 83 -24.06 14.21 0.41
CA HIS A 83 -24.11 13.95 1.85
C HIS A 83 -23.03 12.93 2.27
N ASN A 84 -22.52 13.04 3.50
CA ASN A 84 -21.51 12.14 4.08
C ASN A 84 -21.85 10.65 3.89
N SER A 85 -23.12 10.27 4.13
CA SER A 85 -23.60 8.90 3.95
C SER A 85 -23.43 8.39 2.52
N ASN A 86 -23.59 9.26 1.52
CA ASN A 86 -23.44 8.91 0.10
C ASN A 86 -21.97 8.74 -0.27
N ILE A 87 -21.07 9.55 0.28
CA ILE A 87 -19.62 9.34 0.16
C ILE A 87 -19.22 7.99 0.74
N CYS A 88 -19.70 7.65 1.93
CA CYS A 88 -19.42 6.35 2.55
C CYS A 88 -19.91 5.18 1.68
N ARG A 89 -21.12 5.28 1.12
CA ARG A 89 -21.68 4.28 0.19
C ARG A 89 -20.87 4.18 -1.10
N LEU A 90 -20.46 5.32 -1.68
CA LEU A 90 -19.63 5.38 -2.89
C LEU A 90 -18.30 4.67 -2.65
N LEU A 91 -17.58 4.99 -1.57
CA LEU A 91 -16.33 4.30 -1.23
C LEU A 91 -16.58 2.80 -1.02
N LYS A 92 -17.63 2.42 -0.30
CA LYS A 92 -17.97 1.00 -0.09
C LYS A 92 -18.24 0.25 -1.41
N LYS A 93 -18.80 0.92 -2.43
CA LYS A 93 -19.07 0.36 -3.75
C LYS A 93 -17.82 0.30 -4.65
N MET A 94 -16.98 1.34 -4.63
CA MET A 94 -15.83 1.46 -5.53
C MET A 94 -14.60 0.71 -5.04
N GLU A 95 -14.35 0.66 -3.73
CA GLU A 95 -13.16 -0.01 -3.16
C GLU A 95 -13.05 -1.49 -3.58
N PRO A 96 -14.11 -2.32 -3.57
CA PRO A 96 -14.03 -3.71 -4.03
C PRO A 96 -13.71 -3.85 -5.52
N LEU A 97 -14.18 -2.93 -6.37
CA LEU A 97 -13.91 -2.97 -7.82
C LEU A 97 -12.44 -2.67 -8.10
N LEU A 98 -11.91 -1.62 -7.46
CA LEU A 98 -10.49 -1.31 -7.49
C LEU A 98 -9.68 -2.48 -6.93
N ALA A 99 -10.12 -3.07 -5.83
CA ALA A 99 -9.44 -4.21 -5.23
C ALA A 99 -9.37 -5.43 -6.17
N LYS A 100 -10.35 -5.63 -7.05
CA LYS A 100 -10.38 -6.76 -7.98
C LYS A 100 -9.42 -6.59 -9.16
N LYS A 101 -9.23 -5.35 -9.64
CA LYS A 101 -8.51 -5.05 -10.89
C LYS A 101 -7.15 -4.37 -10.71
N VAL A 102 -6.98 -3.63 -9.63
CA VAL A 102 -5.78 -2.83 -9.37
C VAL A 102 -4.86 -3.49 -8.34
N THR A 103 -5.39 -4.31 -7.43
CA THR A 103 -4.58 -4.96 -6.37
C THR A 103 -3.46 -5.83 -6.92
N ILE A 104 -2.35 -5.84 -6.19
CA ILE A 104 -1.24 -6.79 -6.34
C ILE A 104 -1.76 -8.23 -6.21
N LYS A 105 -1.74 -8.97 -7.31
CA LYS A 105 -1.84 -10.43 -7.26
C LYS A 105 -0.50 -10.96 -6.76
N LYS A 106 -0.53 -11.81 -5.73
CA LYS A 106 0.67 -12.51 -5.25
C LYS A 106 1.04 -13.58 -6.28
N ASP A 107 1.59 -13.17 -7.41
CA ASP A 107 2.16 -14.11 -8.37
C ASP A 107 3.53 -14.55 -7.86
N ARG A 108 3.73 -15.86 -7.80
CA ARG A 108 4.97 -16.49 -7.29
C ARG A 108 5.40 -17.67 -8.14
N THR A 109 4.70 -17.95 -9.24
CA THR A 109 5.21 -18.82 -10.31
C THR A 109 6.24 -18.01 -11.07
N LEU A 110 7.45 -17.97 -10.52
CA LEU A 110 8.59 -17.32 -11.13
C LEU A 110 9.44 -18.43 -11.72
N THR A 111 9.68 -18.34 -13.02
CA THR A 111 10.45 -19.33 -13.76
C THR A 111 11.90 -19.36 -13.26
N PRO A 112 12.56 -20.53 -13.27
CA PRO A 112 13.96 -20.69 -12.84
C PRO A 112 14.95 -19.78 -13.59
N GLU A 113 14.57 -19.31 -14.79
CA GLU A 113 15.41 -18.53 -15.70
C GLU A 113 15.77 -17.13 -15.18
N ARG A 114 15.08 -16.62 -14.15
CA ARG A 114 15.36 -15.29 -13.59
C ARG A 114 15.67 -15.40 -12.09
N ILE A 115 16.95 -15.32 -11.72
CA ILE A 115 17.33 -15.10 -10.31
C ILE A 115 16.83 -13.72 -9.90
N LEU A 116 15.72 -13.67 -9.17
CA LEU A 116 15.15 -12.42 -8.68
C LEU A 116 15.90 -11.95 -7.45
N LYS A 117 16.33 -10.69 -7.43
CA LYS A 117 16.67 -10.03 -6.17
C LYS A 117 15.41 -9.39 -5.59
N ILE A 118 15.06 -9.81 -4.38
CA ILE A 118 13.86 -9.42 -3.67
C ILE A 118 14.26 -8.60 -2.45
N LEU A 119 13.55 -7.51 -2.18
CA LEU A 119 13.68 -6.73 -0.96
C LEU A 119 12.43 -6.87 -0.12
N ALA A 120 12.61 -7.17 1.17
CA ALA A 120 11.55 -7.19 2.15
C ALA A 120 11.74 -6.06 3.16
N ASP A 121 10.68 -5.28 3.40
CA ASP A 121 10.67 -4.28 4.46
C ASP A 121 9.29 -4.15 5.11
N VAL A 122 9.26 -3.75 6.37
CA VAL A 122 8.02 -3.55 7.13
C VAL A 122 7.75 -2.07 7.32
N THR A 123 6.63 -1.58 6.79
CA THR A 123 6.13 -0.26 7.13
C THR A 123 5.24 -0.31 8.36
N GLU A 124 5.45 0.65 9.28
CA GLU A 124 4.56 0.91 10.41
C GLU A 124 3.71 2.16 10.16
N GLN A 125 2.42 2.08 10.43
CA GLN A 125 1.48 3.21 10.39
C GLN A 125 0.81 3.39 11.76
N PRO A 126 0.75 4.62 12.31
CA PRO A 126 -0.05 4.91 13.50
C PRO A 126 -1.54 4.64 13.28
N ILE A 127 -2.21 4.11 14.30
CA ILE A 127 -3.66 3.88 14.30
C ILE A 127 -4.30 4.65 15.45
N GLN A 128 -5.61 4.89 15.35
CA GLN A 128 -6.38 5.35 16.51
C GLN A 128 -6.19 4.38 17.69
N ARG A 129 -5.93 4.95 18.86
CA ARG A 129 -5.72 4.22 20.11
C ARG A 129 -6.95 3.37 20.41
N PRO A 130 -6.83 2.02 20.44
CA PRO A 130 -7.96 1.17 20.80
C PRO A 130 -8.44 1.48 22.23
N LYS A 131 -9.76 1.56 22.42
CA LYS A 131 -10.39 1.69 23.74
C LYS A 131 -10.10 0.47 24.62
N ASP A 132 -10.20 -0.73 24.04
CA ASP A 132 -9.87 -1.99 24.70
C ASP A 132 -8.37 -2.10 25.05
N SER A 133 -8.08 -2.33 26.33
CA SER A 133 -6.73 -2.36 26.88
C SER A 133 -5.89 -3.51 26.30
N LYS A 134 -6.49 -4.70 26.10
CA LYS A 134 -5.79 -5.86 25.53
C LYS A 134 -5.35 -5.60 24.09
N LYS A 135 -6.23 -5.04 23.25
CA LYS A 135 -5.93 -4.62 21.88
C LYS A 135 -4.89 -3.50 21.84
N ARG A 136 -4.96 -2.55 22.77
CA ARG A 136 -3.98 -1.46 22.90
C ARG A 136 -2.58 -2.00 23.19
N LYS A 137 -2.41 -2.87 24.19
CA LYS A 137 -1.11 -3.49 24.53
C LYS A 137 -0.53 -4.31 23.36
N LYS A 138 -1.39 -5.00 22.60
CA LYS A 138 -0.97 -5.74 21.39
C LYS A 138 -0.56 -4.83 20.24
N SER A 139 -1.13 -3.63 20.13
CA SER A 139 -0.88 -2.69 19.02
C SER A 139 0.23 -1.69 19.33
N TYR A 140 0.67 -1.56 20.57
CA TYR A 140 1.68 -0.60 20.97
C TYR A 140 3.06 -0.96 20.40
N SER A 141 3.64 -0.05 19.61
CA SER A 141 5.01 -0.15 19.08
C SER A 141 5.93 0.68 19.98
N GLY A 142 6.90 0.01 20.62
CA GLY A 142 7.92 0.69 21.42
C GLY A 142 8.79 1.62 20.57
N LYS A 143 9.07 1.25 19.32
CA LYS A 143 9.86 2.03 18.36
C LYS A 143 9.19 3.36 18.01
N LYS A 144 7.86 3.36 17.84
CA LYS A 144 7.08 4.56 17.48
C LYS A 144 6.43 5.25 18.68
N LYS A 145 6.58 4.70 19.89
CA LYS A 145 5.94 5.18 21.13
C LYS A 145 4.44 5.45 21.00
N THR A 146 3.74 4.66 20.16
CA THR A 146 2.30 4.80 19.91
C THR A 146 1.69 3.48 19.44
N THR A 147 0.36 3.40 19.32
CA THR A 147 -0.32 2.25 18.73
C THR A 147 -0.20 2.28 17.21
N THR A 148 0.34 1.21 16.64
CA THR A 148 0.58 1.09 15.20
C THR A 148 0.02 -0.21 14.63
N ILE A 149 -0.04 -0.24 13.30
CA ILE A 149 -0.26 -1.42 12.48
C ILE A 149 0.94 -1.57 11.54
N LYS A 150 1.34 -2.81 11.28
CA LYS A 150 2.50 -3.18 10.47
C LYS A 150 2.05 -3.85 9.19
N THR A 151 2.78 -3.63 8.11
CA THR A 151 2.57 -4.30 6.83
C THR A 151 3.92 -4.52 6.17
N GLU A 152 4.23 -5.78 5.87
CA GLU A 152 5.40 -6.15 5.09
C GLU A 152 5.09 -5.94 3.60
N ILE A 153 6.06 -5.36 2.91
CA ILE A 153 6.05 -5.18 1.46
C ILE A 153 7.26 -5.91 0.92
N ILE A 154 7.06 -6.61 -0.18
CA ILE A 154 8.08 -7.33 -0.90
C ILE A 154 8.14 -6.75 -2.31
N ILE A 155 9.31 -6.29 -2.71
CA ILE A 155 9.56 -5.73 -4.03
C ILE A 155 10.65 -6.49 -4.77
N GLU A 156 10.60 -6.49 -6.08
CA GLU A 156 11.69 -6.91 -6.95
C GLU A 156 12.72 -5.77 -7.10
N GLU A 157 13.94 -6.09 -7.56
CA GLU A 157 14.97 -5.10 -7.93
C GLU A 157 14.50 -4.07 -8.95
N SER A 158 13.60 -4.44 -9.86
CA SER A 158 12.97 -3.53 -10.84
C SER A 158 12.12 -2.43 -10.17
N GLY A 159 11.74 -2.61 -8.91
CA GLY A 159 10.81 -1.75 -8.18
C GLY A 159 9.35 -2.20 -8.24
N GLN A 160 9.04 -3.33 -8.91
CA GLN A 160 7.71 -3.93 -8.87
C GLN A 160 7.39 -4.44 -7.46
N ILE A 161 6.23 -4.07 -6.93
CA ILE A 161 5.71 -4.65 -5.68
C ILE A 161 5.12 -6.02 -5.99
N LEU A 162 5.76 -7.08 -5.47
CA LEU A 162 5.36 -8.47 -5.70
C LEU A 162 4.32 -8.95 -4.68
N SER A 163 4.40 -8.46 -3.44
CA SER A 163 3.51 -8.92 -2.38
C SER A 163 3.37 -7.89 -1.27
N VAL A 164 2.15 -7.82 -0.74
CA VAL A 164 1.81 -7.11 0.50
C VAL A 164 1.27 -8.14 1.50
N SER A 165 1.80 -8.13 2.73
CA SER A 165 1.35 -9.05 3.79
C SER A 165 -0.05 -8.70 4.28
N LYS A 166 -0.65 -9.56 5.11
CA LYS A 166 -1.75 -9.13 5.98
C LYS A 166 -1.27 -8.01 6.92
N SER A 167 -2.21 -7.25 7.48
CA SER A 167 -1.86 -6.22 8.45
C SER A 167 -1.67 -6.81 9.85
N HIS A 168 -0.55 -6.52 10.51
CA HIS A 168 -0.20 -7.05 11.82
C HIS A 168 -0.19 -5.95 12.88
N ARG A 169 -0.29 -6.33 14.15
CA ARG A 169 -0.29 -5.38 15.27
C ARG A 169 1.11 -4.81 15.52
N GLY A 170 1.20 -3.54 15.92
CA GLY A 170 2.46 -2.81 16.15
C GLY A 170 3.50 -3.48 17.04
N ARG A 171 3.07 -4.27 18.04
CA ARG A 171 4.00 -5.00 18.94
C ARG A 171 4.71 -6.17 18.25
N MET A 172 4.17 -6.67 17.13
CA MET A 172 4.74 -7.84 16.45
C MET A 172 6.11 -7.49 15.86
N HIS A 173 7.09 -8.38 16.07
CA HIS A 173 8.41 -8.25 15.47
C HIS A 173 8.36 -8.55 13.97
N ASP A 174 9.19 -7.87 13.19
CA ASP A 174 9.15 -7.89 11.72
C ASP A 174 9.43 -9.31 11.19
N PHE A 175 10.45 -9.99 11.72
CA PHE A 175 10.69 -11.39 11.39
C PHE A 175 9.51 -12.34 11.70
N ARG A 176 8.71 -12.05 12.73
CA ARG A 176 7.52 -12.88 13.05
C ARG A 176 6.43 -12.69 12.01
N ILE A 177 6.28 -11.48 11.45
CA ILE A 177 5.38 -11.22 10.31
C ILE A 177 5.83 -12.06 9.13
N ARG A 178 7.12 -12.02 8.78
CA ARG A 178 7.68 -12.80 7.66
C ARG A 178 7.45 -14.30 7.80
N LYS A 179 7.62 -14.87 9.00
CA LYS A 179 7.36 -16.30 9.26
C LYS A 179 5.90 -16.71 9.04
N GLN A 180 4.94 -15.79 9.20
CA GLN A 180 3.51 -16.07 9.00
C GLN A 180 3.09 -15.96 7.53
N GLU A 181 3.91 -15.32 6.70
CA GLU A 181 3.67 -15.17 5.28
C GLU A 181 4.32 -16.32 4.50
N LYS A 182 3.71 -16.70 3.37
CA LYS A 182 4.19 -17.78 2.50
C LYS A 182 5.68 -17.63 2.15
N MET A 183 6.39 -18.74 1.98
CA MET A 183 7.81 -18.74 1.58
C MET A 183 8.05 -18.01 0.26
N LEU A 184 9.20 -17.34 0.16
CA LEU A 184 9.69 -16.74 -1.08
C LEU A 184 10.36 -17.80 -1.96
N PRO A 185 10.47 -17.57 -3.30
CA PRO A 185 11.15 -18.49 -4.21
C PRO A 185 12.53 -18.88 -3.70
N ARG A 186 12.89 -20.16 -3.79
CA ARG A 186 14.14 -20.70 -3.22
C ARG A 186 15.36 -20.01 -3.83
N ASP A 187 15.37 -19.88 -5.15
CA ASP A 187 16.52 -19.38 -5.94
C ASP A 187 16.67 -17.86 -5.93
N SER A 188 15.67 -17.12 -5.43
CA SER A 188 15.76 -15.67 -5.30
C SER A 188 16.79 -15.23 -4.25
N ILE A 189 17.48 -14.11 -4.47
CA ILE A 189 18.32 -13.46 -3.46
C ILE A 189 17.45 -12.49 -2.65
N LYS A 190 17.47 -12.61 -1.33
CA LYS A 190 16.50 -11.96 -0.43
C LYS A 190 17.24 -10.96 0.45
N HIS A 191 17.08 -9.67 0.17
CA HIS A 191 17.67 -8.58 0.94
C HIS A 191 16.70 -8.08 2.01
N ALA A 192 17.18 -7.94 3.25
CA ALA A 192 16.35 -7.50 4.36
C ALA A 192 17.14 -6.69 5.40
N ASP A 193 16.41 -6.07 6.32
CA ASP A 193 17.01 -5.31 7.42
C ASP A 193 17.44 -6.19 8.60
N SER A 194 18.08 -5.56 9.59
CA SER A 194 18.46 -6.24 10.84
C SER A 194 17.26 -6.71 11.69
N GLY A 195 16.04 -6.27 11.39
CA GLY A 195 14.80 -6.78 11.97
C GLY A 195 14.41 -8.17 11.47
N TYR A 196 15.10 -8.70 10.45
CA TYR A 196 14.94 -10.06 9.93
C TYR A 196 16.01 -11.04 10.41
N GLN A 197 16.71 -10.72 11.51
CA GLN A 197 17.73 -11.59 12.09
C GLN A 197 17.19 -13.01 12.37
N GLY A 198 17.95 -14.01 11.92
CA GLY A 198 17.55 -15.41 11.96
C GLY A 198 16.81 -15.92 10.71
N TRP A 199 16.50 -15.06 9.73
CA TRP A 199 15.85 -15.51 8.48
C TRP A 199 16.74 -16.45 7.65
N GLN A 200 18.07 -16.25 7.68
CA GLN A 200 19.05 -17.15 7.08
C GLN A 200 18.94 -18.62 7.56
N LYS A 201 18.39 -18.86 8.75
CA LYS A 201 18.17 -20.22 9.28
C LYS A 201 16.90 -20.90 8.72
N VAL A 202 16.02 -20.12 8.09
CA VAL A 202 14.70 -20.58 7.62
C VAL A 202 14.65 -20.66 6.09
N GLN A 203 15.36 -19.78 5.39
CA GLN A 203 15.45 -19.79 3.92
C GLN A 203 16.88 -19.50 3.46
N SER A 204 17.26 -20.10 2.33
CA SER A 204 18.52 -19.83 1.63
C SER A 204 18.54 -18.45 0.98
N ASN A 205 19.75 -17.98 0.64
CA ASN A 205 20.01 -16.75 -0.12
C ASN A 205 19.48 -15.48 0.56
N VAL A 206 19.52 -15.42 1.90
CA VAL A 206 19.13 -14.23 2.68
C VAL A 206 20.35 -13.38 3.02
N VAL A 207 20.32 -12.12 2.61
CA VAL A 207 21.35 -11.11 2.83
C VAL A 207 20.83 -10.07 3.82
N ILE A 208 21.47 -10.00 4.99
CA ILE A 208 21.14 -9.09 6.10
C ILE A 208 22.42 -8.40 6.60
N PRO A 209 22.32 -7.20 7.17
CA PRO A 209 23.52 -6.46 7.57
C PRO A 209 24.22 -7.12 8.76
N TYR A 210 25.56 -7.02 8.78
CA TYR A 210 26.38 -7.36 9.93
C TYR A 210 26.12 -6.37 11.06
N LYS A 211 25.91 -6.88 12.28
CA LYS A 211 25.63 -6.07 13.45
C LYS A 211 26.92 -5.73 14.19
N ARG A 212 27.06 -4.47 14.60
CA ARG A 212 28.11 -4.05 15.53
C ARG A 212 27.76 -4.51 16.96
N TYR A 213 28.73 -5.06 17.68
CA TYR A 213 28.59 -5.40 19.10
C TYR A 213 29.57 -4.58 19.94
N ARG A 214 29.27 -4.40 21.24
CA ARG A 214 30.03 -3.51 22.15
C ARG A 214 31.52 -3.81 22.19
N LYS A 215 31.92 -5.07 21.99
CA LYS A 215 33.32 -5.53 21.96
C LYS A 215 33.75 -6.13 20.61
N LYS A 216 32.93 -6.01 19.57
CA LYS A 216 33.24 -6.52 18.23
C LYS A 216 32.90 -5.43 17.19
N PRO A 217 33.86 -4.55 16.87
CA PRO A 217 33.68 -3.58 15.81
C PRO A 217 33.51 -4.29 14.47
N LEU A 218 32.89 -3.61 13.51
CA LEU A 218 32.77 -4.12 12.15
C LEU A 218 34.12 -3.98 11.44
N THR A 219 34.53 -5.02 10.72
CA THR A 219 35.68 -4.96 9.80
C THR A 219 35.33 -4.05 8.60
N GLU A 220 36.35 -3.59 7.86
CA GLU A 220 36.12 -2.76 6.66
C GLU A 220 35.27 -3.50 5.62
N GLU A 221 35.51 -4.80 5.40
CA GLU A 221 34.69 -5.64 4.52
C GLU A 221 33.22 -5.70 4.95
N GLN A 222 32.96 -5.83 6.27
CA GLN A 222 31.59 -5.83 6.80
C GLN A 222 30.91 -4.47 6.66
N LYS A 223 31.67 -3.38 6.80
CA LYS A 223 31.16 -2.02 6.54
C LYS A 223 30.82 -1.84 5.06
N GLU A 224 31.69 -2.30 4.16
CA GLU A 224 31.45 -2.23 2.72
C GLU A 224 30.23 -3.07 2.32
N HIS A 225 30.09 -4.28 2.85
CA HIS A 225 28.90 -5.12 2.67
C HIS A 225 27.63 -4.39 3.13
N ASN A 226 27.65 -3.82 4.34
CA ASN A 226 26.52 -3.07 4.87
C ASN A 226 26.19 -1.84 4.02
N ARG A 227 27.20 -1.15 3.47
CA ARG A 227 27.03 0.00 2.56
C ARG A 227 26.35 -0.42 1.25
N LYS A 228 26.81 -1.50 0.62
CA LYS A 228 26.20 -2.09 -0.58
C LYS A 228 24.74 -2.50 -0.32
N LEU A 229 24.48 -3.17 0.81
CA LEU A 229 23.13 -3.58 1.19
C LEU A 229 22.21 -2.38 1.48
N ALA A 230 22.70 -1.36 2.17
CA ALA A 230 21.95 -0.13 2.43
C ALA A 230 21.56 0.57 1.12
N SER A 231 22.50 0.66 0.16
CA SER A 231 22.22 1.22 -1.16
C SER A 231 21.12 0.45 -1.90
N PHE A 232 21.14 -0.88 -1.80
CA PHE A 232 20.09 -1.71 -2.39
C PHE A 232 18.72 -1.43 -1.74
N ARG A 233 18.69 -1.33 -0.41
CA ARG A 233 17.48 -1.08 0.38
C ARG A 233 16.84 0.28 0.14
N MET A 234 17.58 1.28 -0.33
CA MET A 234 16.99 2.56 -0.74
C MET A 234 15.84 2.39 -1.73
N ARG A 235 15.86 1.33 -2.57
CA ARG A 235 14.77 1.03 -3.52
C ARG A 235 13.45 0.71 -2.83
N VAL A 236 13.46 -0.11 -1.78
CA VAL A 236 12.23 -0.46 -1.03
C VAL A 236 11.74 0.72 -0.20
N GLU A 237 12.66 1.50 0.36
CA GLU A 237 12.32 2.72 1.11
C GLU A 237 11.68 3.78 0.19
N ASN A 238 12.22 3.96 -1.02
CA ASN A 238 11.63 4.82 -2.05
C ASN A 238 10.22 4.34 -2.44
N LYS A 239 10.02 3.03 -2.60
CA LYS A 239 8.69 2.48 -2.90
C LYS A 239 7.70 2.70 -1.75
N ILE A 240 8.14 2.53 -0.50
CA ILE A 240 7.33 2.85 0.68
C ILE A 240 7.00 4.34 0.73
N ARG A 241 7.94 5.22 0.35
CA ARG A 241 7.70 6.66 0.24
C ARG A 241 6.62 6.97 -0.80
N GLU A 242 6.66 6.33 -1.96
CA GLU A 242 5.61 6.47 -2.98
C GLU A 242 4.23 6.05 -2.48
N ILE A 243 4.14 4.92 -1.76
CA ILE A 243 2.90 4.49 -1.10
C ILE A 243 2.43 5.53 -0.07
N LYS A 244 3.37 6.13 0.68
CA LYS A 244 3.08 7.15 1.69
C LYS A 244 2.74 8.53 1.12
N ILE A 245 2.81 8.74 -0.20
CA ILE A 245 2.19 9.91 -0.84
C ILE A 245 0.68 9.89 -0.57
N PHE A 246 0.07 8.71 -0.47
CA PHE A 246 -1.33 8.58 -0.09
C PHE A 246 -1.48 8.77 1.42
N LYS A 247 -2.05 9.92 1.83
CA LYS A 247 -2.15 10.29 3.24
C LYS A 247 -2.97 9.32 4.09
N ILE A 248 -3.82 8.49 3.46
CA ILE A 248 -4.52 7.41 4.15
C ILE A 248 -3.56 6.35 4.73
N ILE A 249 -2.35 6.21 4.19
CA ILE A 249 -1.30 5.29 4.66
C ILE A 249 -0.20 6.00 5.47
N SER A 250 0.01 7.31 5.27
CA SER A 250 1.02 8.05 6.05
C SER A 250 0.52 8.54 7.41
N ASN A 251 -0.73 9.02 7.48
CA ASN A 251 -1.27 9.64 8.67
C ASN A 251 -1.84 8.60 9.64
N VAL A 252 -2.33 9.04 10.81
CA VAL A 252 -3.03 8.14 11.74
C VAL A 252 -4.24 7.53 11.04
N TYR A 253 -4.28 6.19 10.94
CA TYR A 253 -5.40 5.49 10.31
C TYR A 253 -6.64 5.57 11.21
N ARG A 254 -7.66 6.29 10.73
CA ARG A 254 -8.93 6.60 11.44
C ARG A 254 -10.08 5.66 11.09
N ASN A 255 -9.89 4.80 10.09
CA ASN A 255 -10.97 3.94 9.60
C ASN A 255 -10.97 2.58 10.30
N PHE A 256 -12.04 1.81 10.07
CA PHE A 256 -12.10 0.43 10.51
C PHE A 256 -10.96 -0.40 9.89
N GLN A 257 -10.23 -1.09 10.77
CA GLN A 257 -9.03 -1.86 10.41
C GLN A 257 -9.34 -3.04 9.48
N LYS A 258 -10.57 -3.55 9.45
CA LYS A 258 -10.98 -4.65 8.55
C LYS A 258 -10.74 -4.35 7.07
N LYS A 259 -10.82 -3.08 6.67
CA LYS A 259 -10.56 -2.63 5.29
C LYS A 259 -9.11 -2.20 5.03
N TYR A 260 -8.27 -2.13 6.06
CA TYR A 260 -6.91 -1.59 5.95
C TYR A 260 -6.10 -2.30 4.86
N ASN A 261 -6.09 -3.63 4.91
CA ASN A 261 -5.30 -4.44 3.99
C ASN A 261 -5.76 -4.28 2.53
N MET A 262 -7.08 -4.20 2.28
CA MET A 262 -7.63 -3.94 0.95
C MET A 262 -7.15 -2.59 0.41
N ARG A 263 -7.20 -1.53 1.21
CA ARG A 263 -6.77 -0.18 0.80
C ARG A 263 -5.29 -0.10 0.54
N PHE A 264 -4.49 -0.74 1.39
CA PHE A 264 -3.05 -0.83 1.20
C PHE A 264 -2.72 -1.54 -0.12
N ASN A 265 -3.40 -2.66 -0.40
CA ASN A 265 -3.24 -3.41 -1.65
C ASN A 265 -3.67 -2.63 -2.89
N ILE A 266 -4.77 -1.88 -2.84
CA ILE A 266 -5.18 -0.98 -3.93
C ILE A 266 -4.09 0.05 -4.19
N ILE A 267 -3.54 0.68 -3.13
CA ILE A 267 -2.51 1.71 -3.27
C ILE A 267 -1.20 1.13 -3.81
N ALA A 268 -0.77 -0.03 -3.31
CA ALA A 268 0.39 -0.74 -3.84
C ALA A 268 0.19 -1.09 -5.32
N GLY A 269 -1.01 -1.53 -5.68
CA GLY A 269 -1.46 -1.75 -7.04
C GLY A 269 -1.35 -0.52 -7.93
N ILE A 270 -1.88 0.61 -7.48
CA ILE A 270 -1.78 1.90 -8.16
C ILE A 270 -0.30 2.27 -8.36
N VAL A 271 0.53 2.11 -7.33
CA VAL A 271 1.97 2.40 -7.43
C VAL A 271 2.64 1.53 -8.49
N ASN A 272 2.31 0.24 -8.60
CA ASN A 272 2.82 -0.62 -9.67
C ASN A 272 2.39 -0.12 -11.06
N LEU A 273 1.11 0.22 -11.23
CA LEU A 273 0.58 0.70 -12.52
C LEU A 273 1.30 1.96 -13.01
N ARG A 274 1.70 2.86 -12.10
CA ARG A 274 2.45 4.09 -12.43
C ARG A 274 3.81 3.81 -13.04
N HIS A 275 4.42 2.68 -12.68
CA HIS A 275 5.72 2.24 -13.18
C HIS A 275 5.59 1.22 -14.33
N GLY A 276 4.38 0.99 -14.84
CA GLY A 276 4.13 0.11 -15.99
C GLY A 276 4.04 -1.39 -15.66
N PHE A 277 3.88 -1.74 -14.39
CA PHE A 277 3.72 -3.12 -13.93
C PHE A 277 2.26 -3.57 -13.80
#